data_AF-A0A940YYX7-F1
#
_entry.id   AF-A0A940YYX7-F1
#
_cell.length_a   1.000
_cell.length_b   1.000
_cell.length_c   1.000
_cell.angle_alpha   90.00
_cell.angle_beta   90.00
_cell.angle_gamma   90.00
#
_symmetry.space_group_name_H-M   'P 1'
#
loop_
_entity.id
_entity.type
_entity.pdbx_description
1 polymer ?
#
loop_
_entity_poly.entity_id
_entity_poly.type
_entity_poly.pdbx_seq_one_letter_code
_entity_poly.pdbx_strand_id
1 'polypeptide(L)'
;MSALVAIVLPLLVLGLFALSVWKTVRGVPGRRWRRPGWWVFPAVVLVGVGCVTWFVGAFAGGLDVGEECARRGVRYDDDYRAEHWREPSQWFPLHNRCNADYDLVPAFVNPTLVVVAVLLVGCVVAAVVVTVAGRRERVGRP
;
A
#
# COMPACT_ATOMS: atom_id res chain seq x y z
N MET A 1 -2.47 21.37 16.40
CA MET A 1 -2.35 19.91 16.66
C MET A 1 -1.58 19.72 17.95
N SER A 2 -2.18 19.15 19.00
CA SER A 2 -1.51 18.99 20.30
C SER A 2 -0.39 17.95 20.22
N ALA A 3 0.75 18.18 20.88
CA ALA A 3 1.91 17.27 20.88
C ALA A 3 1.54 15.81 21.24
N LEU A 4 0.54 15.63 22.11
CA LEU A 4 -0.03 14.33 22.44
C LEU A 4 -0.60 13.59 21.22
N VAL A 5 -1.28 14.27 20.30
CA VAL A 5 -1.84 13.65 19.09
C VAL A 5 -0.71 13.19 18.16
N ALA A 6 0.35 13.98 18.02
CA ALA A 6 1.50 13.66 17.18
C ALA A 6 2.27 12.41 17.65
N ILE A 7 2.21 12.08 18.94
CA ILE A 7 2.90 10.92 19.53
C ILE A 7 1.97 9.72 19.65
N VAL A 8 0.75 9.92 20.16
CA VAL A 8 -0.18 8.83 20.45
C VAL A 8 -0.70 8.21 19.16
N LEU A 9 -1.02 9.00 18.13
CA LEU A 9 -1.60 8.48 16.90
C LEU A 9 -0.65 7.52 16.15
N PRO A 10 0.64 7.84 15.91
CA PRO A 10 1.57 6.89 15.29
C PRO A 10 1.72 5.60 16.10
N LEU A 11 1.82 5.69 17.43
CA LEU A 11 1.93 4.50 18.29
C LEU A 11 0.69 3.62 18.22
N LEU A 12 -0.51 4.21 18.17
CA LEU A 12 -1.75 3.46 17.97
C LEU A 12 -1.77 2.78 16.60
N VAL A 13 -1.39 3.49 15.52
CA VAL A 13 -1.33 2.92 14.17
C VAL A 13 -0.34 1.75 14.11
N LEU A 14 0.86 1.91 14.69
CA LEU A 14 1.87 0.85 14.76
C LEU A 14 1.37 -0.35 15.59
N GLY A 15 0.73 -0.11 16.73
CA GLY A 15 0.12 -1.15 17.55
C GLY A 15 -0.97 -1.92 16.81
N LEU A 16 -1.85 -1.23 16.08
CA LEU A 16 -2.88 -1.84 15.25
C LEU A 16 -2.29 -2.66 14.10
N PHE A 17 -1.25 -2.15 13.45
CA PHE A 17 -0.55 -2.85 12.39
C PHE A 17 0.12 -4.14 12.93
N ALA A 18 0.89 -4.04 14.02
CA ALA A 18 1.54 -5.18 14.66
C ALA A 18 0.52 -6.24 15.13
N LEU A 19 -0.60 -5.81 15.73
CA LEU A 19 -1.69 -6.70 16.12
C LEU A 19 -2.32 -7.40 14.90
N SER A 20 -2.49 -6.68 13.79
CA SER A 20 -3.08 -7.22 12.56
C SER A 20 -2.14 -8.23 11.90
N VAL A 21 -0.84 -7.95 11.84
CA VAL A 21 0.19 -8.92 11.41
C VAL A 21 0.13 -10.16 12.30
N TRP A 22 0.14 -9.98 13.61
CA TRP A 22 0.10 -11.09 14.57
C TRP A 22 -1.17 -11.95 14.41
N LYS A 23 -2.35 -11.34 14.32
CA LYS A 23 -3.62 -12.05 14.12
C LYS A 23 -3.71 -12.75 12.76
N THR A 24 -3.10 -12.18 11.73
CA THR A 24 -2.99 -12.81 10.42
C THR A 24 -2.15 -14.08 10.56
N VAL A 25 -0.91 -13.97 11.05
CA VAL A 25 0.03 -15.10 11.20
C VAL A 25 -0.54 -16.21 12.08
N ARG A 26 -1.06 -15.89 13.27
CA ARG A 26 -1.65 -16.91 14.18
C ARG A 26 -2.98 -17.46 13.71
N GLY A 27 -3.67 -16.77 12.81
CA GLY A 27 -4.96 -17.24 12.27
C GLY A 27 -4.82 -18.30 11.19
N VAL A 28 -3.66 -18.40 10.54
CA VAL A 28 -3.41 -19.36 9.46
C VAL A 28 -3.51 -20.82 9.94
N PRO A 29 -2.78 -21.26 11.00
CA PRO A 29 -2.79 -22.67 11.41
C PRO A 29 -4.17 -23.13 11.90
N GLY A 30 -4.91 -22.26 12.58
CA GLY A 30 -6.23 -22.56 13.13
C GLY A 30 -7.39 -22.49 12.13
N ARG A 31 -7.10 -22.39 10.82
CA ARG A 31 -8.09 -22.18 9.74
C ARG A 31 -9.07 -21.04 10.01
N ARG A 32 -8.62 -19.97 10.70
CA ARG A 32 -9.48 -18.84 11.06
C ARG A 32 -9.98 -18.05 9.85
N TRP A 33 -9.33 -18.22 8.69
CA TRP A 33 -9.78 -17.72 7.39
C TRP A 33 -11.17 -18.20 6.96
N ARG A 34 -11.71 -19.27 7.56
CA ARG A 34 -13.12 -19.67 7.41
C ARG A 34 -14.10 -18.77 8.17
N ARG A 35 -13.64 -17.79 8.95
CA ARG A 35 -14.49 -16.78 9.59
C ARG A 35 -14.41 -15.48 8.79
N PRO A 36 -15.55 -14.85 8.44
CA PRO A 36 -15.53 -13.69 7.55
C PRO A 36 -14.79 -12.49 8.17
N GLY A 37 -14.91 -12.30 9.48
CA GLY A 37 -14.21 -11.22 10.19
C GLY A 37 -12.68 -11.37 10.27
N TRP A 38 -12.12 -12.54 9.92
CA TRP A 38 -10.66 -12.71 9.92
C TRP A 38 -9.99 -11.92 8.78
N TRP A 39 -10.68 -11.74 7.65
CA TRP A 39 -10.15 -11.06 6.46
C TRP A 39 -9.86 -9.56 6.65
N VAL A 40 -10.37 -8.96 7.74
CA VAL A 40 -10.04 -7.57 8.10
C VAL A 40 -8.57 -7.43 8.49
N PHE A 41 -7.97 -8.41 9.16
CA PHE A 41 -6.59 -8.33 9.62
C PHE A 41 -5.57 -8.29 8.47
N PRO A 42 -5.58 -9.22 7.49
CA PRO A 42 -4.68 -9.12 6.34
C PRO A 42 -4.98 -7.88 5.48
N ALA A 43 -6.24 -7.44 5.39
CA ALA A 43 -6.58 -6.19 4.68
C ALA A 43 -5.91 -4.96 5.32
N VAL A 44 -5.94 -4.83 6.65
CA VAL A 44 -5.24 -3.74 7.37
C VAL A 44 -3.73 -3.78 7.12
N VAL A 45 -3.14 -4.98 7.11
CA VAL A 45 -1.70 -5.15 6.80
C VAL A 45 -1.40 -4.70 5.38
N LEU A 46 -2.21 -5.13 4.40
CA LEU A 46 -2.06 -4.76 3.00
C LEU A 46 -2.21 -3.25 2.78
N VAL A 47 -3.17 -2.60 3.42
CA VAL A 47 -3.31 -1.13 3.38
C VAL A 47 -2.06 -0.47 3.94
N GLY A 48 -1.54 -0.92 5.08
CA GLY A 48 -0.31 -0.35 5.65
C GLY A 48 0.90 -0.50 4.72
N VAL A 49 1.09 -1.68 4.13
CA VAL A 49 2.16 -1.92 3.15
C VAL A 49 1.98 -1.06 1.90
N GLY A 50 0.75 -0.97 1.38
CA GLY A 50 0.40 -0.13 0.24
C GLY A 50 0.69 1.34 0.50
N CYS A 51 0.30 1.86 1.67
CA CYS A 51 0.60 3.24 2.07
C CYS A 51 2.10 3.48 2.09
N VAL A 52 2.88 2.65 2.79
CA VAL A 52 4.34 2.81 2.85
C VAL A 52 4.95 2.78 1.45
N THR A 53 4.53 1.84 0.60
CA THR A 53 5.02 1.73 -0.78
C THR A 53 4.68 2.97 -1.61
N TRP A 54 3.46 3.48 -1.47
CA TRP A 54 3.02 4.70 -2.13
C TRP A 54 3.82 5.92 -1.66
N PHE A 55 4.08 6.05 -0.35
CA PHE A 55 4.93 7.10 0.20
C PHE A 55 6.37 7.02 -0.35
N VAL A 56 6.95 5.82 -0.44
CA VAL A 56 8.28 5.63 -1.03
C VAL A 56 8.31 6.13 -2.48
N GLY A 57 7.28 5.84 -3.28
CA GLY A 57 7.19 6.34 -4.65
C GLY A 57 6.96 7.85 -4.73
N ALA A 58 6.00 8.37 -3.97
CA ALA A 58 5.59 9.77 -4.02
C ALA A 58 6.72 10.72 -3.59
N PHE A 59 7.57 10.27 -2.67
CA PHE A 59 8.71 11.04 -2.16
C PHE A 59 10.06 10.60 -2.75
N ALA A 60 10.07 9.81 -3.82
CA ALA A 60 11.31 9.34 -4.45
C ALA A 60 12.20 10.48 -4.99
N GLY A 61 11.60 11.64 -5.28
CA GLY A 61 12.31 12.83 -5.75
C GLY A 61 12.91 13.73 -4.65
N GLY A 62 12.74 13.38 -3.37
CA GLY A 62 13.26 14.20 -2.28
C GLY A 62 12.63 15.59 -2.21
N LEU A 63 13.40 16.55 -1.68
CA LEU A 63 13.00 17.97 -1.59
C LEU A 63 13.27 18.72 -2.91
N ASP A 64 14.33 18.31 -3.62
CA ASP A 64 14.72 18.83 -4.92
C ASP A 64 15.03 17.66 -5.85
N VAL A 65 14.22 17.52 -6.91
CA VAL A 65 14.34 16.42 -7.86
C VAL A 65 15.65 16.52 -8.65
N GLY A 66 16.10 17.73 -8.98
CA GLY A 66 17.36 17.94 -9.70
C GLY A 66 18.56 17.51 -8.86
N GLU A 67 18.54 17.80 -7.56
CA GLU A 67 19.56 17.32 -6.63
C GLU A 67 19.57 15.78 -6.52
N GLU A 68 18.40 15.15 -6.41
CA GLU A 68 18.33 13.67 -6.36
C GLU A 68 18.78 13.02 -7.67
N CYS A 69 18.43 13.59 -8.82
CA CYS A 69 18.94 13.14 -10.12
C CYS A 69 20.47 13.23 -10.17
N ALA A 70 21.04 14.35 -9.73
CA ALA A 70 22.48 14.53 -9.63
C ALA A 70 23.15 13.53 -8.66
N ARG A 71 22.52 13.25 -7.50
CA ARG A 71 22.97 12.21 -6.55
C ARG A 71 23.02 10.82 -7.18
N ARG A 72 22.15 10.53 -8.15
CA ARG A 72 22.15 9.28 -8.93
C ARG A 72 23.08 9.32 -10.15
N GLY A 73 23.79 10.43 -10.37
CA GLY A 73 24.69 10.60 -11.51
C GLY A 73 23.97 10.85 -12.84
N VAL A 74 22.68 11.20 -12.79
CA VAL A 74 21.84 11.42 -13.96
C VAL A 74 21.62 12.91 -14.17
N ARG A 75 21.79 13.39 -15.41
CA ARG A 75 21.48 14.77 -15.76
C ARG A 75 19.96 14.97 -15.70
N TYR A 76 19.57 15.95 -14.91
CA TYR A 76 18.20 16.46 -14.88
C TYR A 76 17.90 17.26 -16.15
N ASP A 77 16.77 16.95 -16.78
CA ASP A 77 16.31 17.56 -18.02
C ASP A 77 15.12 18.48 -17.73
N ASP A 78 15.42 19.78 -17.65
CA ASP A 78 14.44 20.83 -17.39
C ASP A 78 13.39 20.94 -18.51
N ASP A 79 13.80 20.75 -19.76
CA ASP A 79 12.92 20.84 -20.93
C ASP A 79 11.93 19.66 -20.92
N TYR A 80 12.43 18.43 -20.70
CA TYR A 80 11.58 17.25 -20.54
C TYR A 80 10.55 17.45 -19.43
N ARG A 81 10.97 17.99 -18.29
CA ARG A 81 10.08 18.18 -17.15
C ARG A 81 9.06 19.31 -17.37
N ALA A 82 9.42 20.36 -18.11
CA ALA A 82 8.48 21.41 -18.50
C ALA A 82 7.38 20.85 -19.41
N GLU A 83 7.73 19.97 -20.35
CA GLU A 83 6.77 19.29 -21.22
C GLU A 83 5.91 18.27 -20.45
N HIS A 84 6.50 17.56 -19.48
CA HIS A 84 5.87 16.47 -18.74
C HIS A 84 5.50 16.82 -17.29
N TRP A 85 5.20 18.09 -17.03
CA TRP A 85 4.93 18.60 -15.66
C TRP A 85 3.80 17.88 -14.91
N ARG A 86 2.90 17.21 -15.63
CA ARG A 86 1.80 16.43 -15.04
C ARG A 86 2.20 15.04 -14.56
N GLU A 87 3.28 14.45 -15.09
CA GLU A 87 3.69 13.08 -14.73
C GLU A 87 3.91 12.89 -13.22
N PRO A 88 4.60 13.82 -12.49
CA PRO A 88 4.80 13.67 -11.05
C PRO A 88 3.52 13.85 -10.22
N SER A 89 2.47 14.45 -10.79
CA SER A 89 1.19 14.68 -10.11
C SER A 89 0.22 13.51 -10.24
N GLN A 90 0.56 12.49 -11.04
CA GLN A 90 -0.29 11.33 -11.23
C GLN A 90 -0.34 10.47 -9.97
N TRP A 91 -1.54 10.03 -9.62
CA TRP A 91 -1.73 9.16 -8.45
C TRP A 91 -1.22 7.73 -8.68
N PHE A 92 -1.30 7.25 -9.93
CA PHE A 92 -0.78 5.96 -10.40
C PHE A 92 -0.78 5.94 -11.94
N PRO A 93 0.23 5.32 -12.61
CA PRO A 93 1.49 4.84 -12.05
C PRO A 93 2.32 6.00 -11.49
N LEU A 94 3.10 5.74 -10.44
CA LEU A 94 3.97 6.76 -9.87
C LEU A 94 5.23 6.86 -10.72
N HIS A 95 5.53 8.08 -11.13
CA HIS A 95 6.72 8.45 -11.88
C HIS A 95 7.29 9.75 -11.34
N ASN A 96 8.61 9.83 -11.24
CA ASN A 96 9.32 11.08 -10.98
C ASN A 96 10.63 11.06 -11.76
N ARG A 97 10.50 11.36 -13.05
CA ARG A 97 11.58 11.22 -14.02
C ARG A 97 12.58 12.36 -13.94
N CYS A 98 13.85 12.00 -14.12
CA CYS A 98 14.94 12.94 -14.36
C CYS A 98 15.01 13.36 -15.83
N ASN A 99 14.72 12.42 -16.73
CA ASN A 99 14.67 12.57 -18.18
C ASN A 99 13.83 11.42 -18.76
N ALA A 100 13.77 11.28 -20.10
CA ALA A 100 12.98 10.25 -20.75
C ALA A 100 13.32 8.81 -20.31
N ASP A 101 14.57 8.56 -19.93
CA ASP A 101 15.12 7.21 -19.71
C ASP A 101 15.26 6.82 -18.23
N TYR A 102 15.25 7.79 -17.31
CA TYR A 102 15.53 7.55 -15.90
C TYR A 102 14.44 8.06 -14.98
N ASP A 103 13.89 7.13 -14.19
CA ASP A 103 12.88 7.39 -13.15
C ASP A 103 13.49 7.22 -11.76
N LEU A 104 13.25 8.20 -10.87
CA LEU A 104 13.64 8.10 -9.47
C LEU A 104 12.76 7.12 -8.70
N VAL A 105 11.52 6.89 -9.16
CA VAL A 105 10.62 5.93 -8.52
C VAL A 105 11.19 4.52 -8.68
N PRO A 106 11.45 3.80 -7.57
CA PRO A 106 12.00 2.46 -7.66
C PRO A 106 11.09 1.52 -8.45
N ALA A 107 11.68 0.69 -9.32
CA ALA A 107 10.95 -0.20 -10.23
C ALA A 107 9.97 -1.17 -9.53
N PHE A 108 10.15 -1.45 -8.24
CA PHE A 108 9.25 -2.31 -7.47
C PHE A 108 7.97 -1.62 -7.00
N VAL A 109 7.91 -0.28 -6.94
CA VAL A 109 6.78 0.46 -6.35
C VAL A 109 5.48 0.17 -7.09
N ASN A 110 5.44 0.41 -8.40
CA ASN A 110 4.22 0.24 -9.20
C ASN A 110 3.72 -1.21 -9.21
N PRO A 111 4.57 -2.24 -9.47
CA PRO A 111 4.16 -3.64 -9.35
C PRO A 111 3.65 -4.01 -7.95
N THR A 112 4.30 -3.51 -6.89
CA THR A 112 3.90 -3.79 -5.51
C THR A 112 2.51 -3.22 -5.21
N LEU A 113 2.22 -1.99 -5.64
CA LEU A 113 0.89 -1.38 -5.50
C LEU A 113 -0.20 -2.18 -6.22
N VAL A 114 0.09 -2.70 -7.42
CA VAL A 114 -0.83 -3.59 -8.16
C VAL A 114 -1.08 -4.88 -7.37
N VAL A 115 -0.02 -5.54 -6.88
CA VAL A 115 -0.15 -6.77 -6.08
C VAL A 115 -0.96 -6.52 -4.81
N VAL A 116 -0.69 -5.41 -4.09
CA VAL A 116 -1.46 -5.03 -2.90
C VAL A 116 -2.94 -4.81 -3.24
N ALA A 117 -3.24 -4.09 -4.31
CA ALA A 117 -4.62 -3.86 -4.74
C ALA A 117 -5.35 -5.18 -5.06
N VAL A 118 -4.71 -6.09 -5.79
CA VAL A 118 -5.26 -7.41 -6.10
C VAL A 118 -5.52 -8.22 -4.83
N LEU A 119 -4.58 -8.23 -3.89
CA LEU A 119 -4.73 -8.95 -2.61
C LEU A 119 -5.84 -8.35 -1.73
N LEU A 120 -6.01 -7.03 -1.75
CA LEU A 120 -7.12 -6.36 -1.06
C LEU A 120 -8.47 -6.78 -1.62
N VAL A 121 -8.62 -6.78 -2.94
CA VAL A 121 -9.82 -7.31 -3.61
C VAL A 121 -10.04 -8.77 -3.23
N GLY A 122 -8.97 -9.58 -3.21
CA GLY A 122 -9.01 -10.97 -2.75
C GLY A 122 -9.55 -11.13 -1.33
N CYS A 123 -9.12 -10.27 -0.39
CA CYS A 123 -9.63 -10.28 0.99
C CYS A 123 -11.13 -9.98 1.05
N VAL A 124 -11.60 -9.00 0.27
CA VAL A 124 -13.03 -8.63 0.20
C VAL A 124 -13.85 -9.78 -0.37
N VAL A 125 -13.43 -10.33 -1.52
CA VAL A 125 -14.11 -11.46 -2.17
C VAL A 125 -14.20 -12.65 -1.22
N ALA A 126 -13.09 -13.01 -0.56
CA ALA A 126 -13.07 -14.12 0.36
C ALA A 126 -13.96 -13.89 1.59
N ALA A 127 -14.02 -12.67 2.13
CA ALA A 127 -14.93 -12.33 3.23
C ALA A 127 -16.41 -12.50 2.82
N VAL A 128 -16.77 -12.06 1.61
CA VAL A 128 -18.13 -12.21 1.07
C VAL A 128 -18.47 -13.69 0.86
N VAL A 129 -17.60 -14.45 0.21
CA VAL A 129 -17.80 -15.89 -0.07
C VAL A 129 -17.99 -16.66 1.24
N VAL A 130 -17.13 -16.45 2.22
CA VAL A 130 -17.22 -17.11 3.53
C VAL A 130 -18.52 -16.74 4.25
N THR A 131 -18.96 -15.48 4.15
CA THR A 131 -20.23 -15.04 4.75
C THR A 131 -21.43 -15.72 4.09
N VAL A 132 -21.45 -15.76 2.75
CA VAL A 132 -22.56 -16.37 1.99
C VAL A 132 -22.63 -17.87 2.23
N ALA A 133 -21.49 -18.57 2.17
CA ALA A 133 -21.41 -20.00 2.44
C ALA A 133 -21.90 -20.32 3.86
N GLY A 134 -21.44 -19.56 4.87
CA GLY A 134 -21.87 -19.74 6.25
C GLY A 134 -23.36 -19.46 6.49
N ARG A 135 -24.00 -18.58 5.69
CA ARG A 135 -25.46 -18.37 5.72
C ARG A 135 -26.21 -19.56 5.12
N ARG A 136 -25.75 -20.08 3.97
CA ARG A 136 -26.39 -21.24 3.32
C ARG A 136 -26.41 -22.49 4.22
N GLU A 137 -25.32 -22.75 4.93
CA GLU A 137 -25.23 -23.86 5.88
C GLU A 137 -26.20 -23.72 7.08
N ARG A 138 -26.55 -22.50 7.49
CA ARG A 138 -27.50 -22.26 8.58
C ARG A 138 -28.95 -22.42 8.13
N VAL A 139 -29.28 -21.97 6.93
CA VAL A 139 -30.64 -22.08 6.36
C VAL A 139 -30.97 -23.52 5.95
N GLY A 140 -29.99 -24.29 5.51
CA GLY A 140 -30.17 -25.70 5.11
C GLY A 140 -30.12 -26.72 6.24
N ARG A 141 -30.04 -26.30 7.51
CA ARG A 141 -30.09 -27.20 8.67
C ARG A 141 -31.55 -27.35 9.11
N PRO A 142 -32.18 -28.54 9.01
CA PRO A 142 -33.57 -28.76 9.42
C PRO A 142 -33.77 -28.59 10.92
#